data_AF-A0A657AQT1-F1
#
_entry.id   AF-A0A657AQT1-F1
#
_cell.length_a   1.000
_cell.length_b   1.000
_cell.length_c   1.000
_cell.angle_alpha   90.00
_cell.angle_beta   90.00
_cell.angle_gamma   90.00
#
_symmetry.space_group_name_H-M   'P 1'
#
loop_
_entity.id
_entity.type
_entity.pdbx_description
1 polymer ?
#
loop_
_entity_poly.entity_id
_entity_poly.type
_entity_poly.pdbx_seq_one_letter_code
_entity_poly.pdbx_strand_id
1 'polypeptide(L)'
;MSEMPKLDKGLGTIKLLAAVAPLLGLLGTVVGMINTFQSITLVGNADPKLMAGGISQALMTTVLGLLVAVPLLFSHNLLAAKSKKVLMFLSQQSLGFIAKYMSEQGSIEANAAQDTRPSKADC
;
A
#
# COMPACT_ATOMS: atom_id res chain seq x y z
N MET A 1 1.32 12.71 -17.97
CA MET A 1 1.65 11.92 -16.76
C MET A 1 0.40 11.60 -15.91
N SER A 2 -0.78 11.39 -16.52
CA SER A 2 -2.06 11.36 -15.77
C SER A 2 -2.81 10.01 -15.76
N GLU A 3 -2.20 8.94 -16.27
CA GLU A 3 -2.87 7.62 -16.44
C GLU A 3 -2.54 6.60 -15.33
N MET A 4 -1.70 6.95 -14.36
CA MET A 4 -1.40 6.09 -13.19
C MET A 4 -2.41 6.10 -12.02
N PRO A 5 -3.39 7.04 -11.87
CA PRO A 5 -4.11 7.19 -10.61
C PRO A 5 -5.13 6.09 -10.33
N LYS A 6 -5.57 5.30 -11.33
CA LYS A 6 -6.60 4.27 -11.09
C LYS A 6 -6.03 3.03 -10.41
N LEU A 7 -4.81 2.62 -10.78
CA LEU A 7 -4.17 1.45 -10.19
C LEU A 7 -3.70 1.73 -8.75
N ASP A 8 -3.17 2.93 -8.51
CA ASP A 8 -2.72 3.36 -7.20
C ASP A 8 -3.88 3.60 -6.22
N LYS A 9 -5.00 4.17 -6.70
CA LYS A 9 -6.22 4.31 -5.88
C LYS A 9 -6.80 2.97 -5.45
N GLY A 10 -6.88 1.99 -6.36
CA GLY A 10 -7.39 0.64 -6.04
C GLY A 10 -6.56 -0.07 -4.98
N LEU A 11 -5.23 0.01 -5.09
CA LEU A 11 -4.30 -0.54 -4.09
C LEU A 11 -4.44 0.18 -2.74
N GLY A 12 -4.52 1.51 -2.75
CA GLY A 12 -4.70 2.32 -1.55
C GLY A 12 -5.97 1.97 -0.77
N THR A 13 -7.10 1.78 -1.47
CA THR A 13 -8.37 1.39 -0.82
C THR A 13 -8.28 0.00 -0.18
N ILE A 14 -7.65 -0.98 -0.85
CA ILE A 14 -7.48 -2.33 -0.29
C ILE A 14 -6.61 -2.27 0.97
N LYS A 15 -5.50 -1.52 0.95
CA LYS A 15 -4.63 -1.34 2.12
C LYS A 15 -5.39 -0.73 3.31
N LEU A 16 -6.22 0.28 3.04
CA LEU A 16 -7.03 0.92 4.07
C LEU A 16 -8.03 -0.06 4.69
N LEU A 17 -8.79 -0.80 3.86
CA LEU A 17 -9.73 -1.82 4.35
C LEU A 17 -9.02 -2.91 5.16
N ALA A 18 -7.84 -3.32 4.71
CA ALA A 18 -7.01 -4.30 5.41
C ALA A 18 -6.56 -3.81 6.80
N ALA A 19 -6.28 -2.52 6.94
CA ALA A 19 -5.92 -1.89 8.21
C ALA A 19 -7.12 -1.62 9.12
N VAL A 20 -8.30 -1.34 8.56
CA VAL A 20 -9.53 -1.07 9.32
C VAL A 20 -10.18 -2.36 9.83
N ALA A 21 -10.03 -3.49 9.13
CA ALA A 21 -10.65 -4.76 9.53
C ALA A 21 -10.27 -5.26 10.95
N PRO A 22 -8.98 -5.24 11.39
CA PRO A 22 -8.61 -5.55 12.76
C PRO A 22 -9.18 -4.56 13.78
N LEU A 23 -9.22 -3.27 13.43
CA LEU A 23 -9.76 -2.23 14.29
C LEU A 23 -11.26 -2.43 14.54
N LEU A 24 -12.01 -2.89 13.52
CA LEU A 24 -13.41 -3.30 13.67
C LEU A 24 -13.56 -4.56 14.54
N GLY A 25 -12.65 -5.53 14.43
CA GLY A 25 -12.65 -6.71 15.32
C GLY A 25 -12.42 -6.35 16.79
N LEU A 26 -11.52 -5.39 17.04
CA LEU A 26 -11.28 -4.82 18.37
C LEU A 26 -12.50 -4.04 18.88
N LEU A 27 -13.16 -3.26 18.03
CA LEU A 27 -14.42 -2.60 18.40
C LEU A 27 -15.47 -3.63 18.86
N GLY A 28 -15.56 -4.76 18.15
CA GLY A 28 -16.45 -5.86 18.50
C GLY A 28 -16.18 -6.45 19.89
N THR A 29 -14.91 -6.51 20.32
CA THR A 29 -14.58 -7.01 21.67
C THR A 29 -15.07 -6.07 22.75
N VAL A 30 -14.92 -4.76 22.54
CA VAL A 30 -15.40 -3.72 23.46
C VAL A 30 -16.91 -3.79 23.58
N VAL A 31 -17.63 -3.90 22.45
CA VAL A 31 -19.09 -4.04 22.44
C VAL A 31 -19.55 -5.33 23.14
N GLY A 32 -18.88 -6.47 22.89
CA GLY A 32 -19.20 -7.75 23.55
C GLY A 32 -19.01 -7.68 25.07
N MET A 33 -17.94 -7.05 25.54
CA MET A 33 -17.70 -6.83 26.97
C MET A 33 -18.73 -5.89 27.60
N ILE A 34 -19.15 -4.82 26.90
CA ILE A 34 -20.23 -3.93 27.38
C ILE A 34 -21.53 -4.71 27.57
N ASN A 35 -21.93 -5.52 26.58
CA ASN A 35 -23.14 -6.34 26.68
C ASN A 35 -23.07 -7.35 27.83
N THR A 36 -21.88 -7.89 28.09
CA THR A 36 -21.63 -8.80 29.22
C THR A 36 -21.88 -8.09 30.55
N PHE A 37 -21.33 -6.88 30.73
CA PHE A 37 -21.54 -6.10 31.94
C PHE A 37 -23.00 -5.67 32.12
N GLN A 38 -23.68 -5.27 31.04
CA GLN A 38 -25.10 -4.94 31.08
C GLN A 38 -25.97 -6.14 31.51
N SER A 39 -25.65 -7.34 31.04
CA SER A 39 -26.35 -8.57 31.43
C SER A 39 -26.19 -8.86 32.92
N ILE A 40 -25.00 -8.63 33.49
CA ILE A 40 -24.76 -8.80 34.93
C ILE A 40 -25.60 -7.80 35.74
N THR A 41 -25.66 -6.54 35.31
CA THR A 41 -26.46 -5.51 36.00
C THR A 41 -27.96 -5.81 35.96
N LEU A 42 -28.48 -6.37 34.87
CA LEU A 42 -29.89 -6.73 34.73
C LEU A 42 -30.30 -7.92 35.58
N VAL A 43 -29.44 -8.94 35.67
CA VAL A 43 -29.76 -10.20 36.38
C VAL A 43 -29.38 -10.11 37.86
N GLY A 44 -28.61 -9.10 38.26
CA GLY A 44 -28.23 -8.82 39.66
C GLY A 44 -27.22 -9.82 40.24
N ASN A 45 -26.88 -10.89 39.51
CA ASN A 45 -25.88 -11.88 39.86
C ASN A 45 -24.86 -12.03 38.74
N ALA A 46 -23.58 -12.03 39.11
CA ALA A 46 -22.48 -12.33 38.21
C ALA A 46 -22.35 -13.85 38.03
N ASP A 47 -23.26 -14.46 37.25
CA ASP A 47 -23.13 -15.86 36.87
C ASP A 47 -21.86 -16.03 36.00
N PRO A 48 -20.86 -16.80 36.45
CA PRO A 48 -19.61 -17.00 35.73
C PRO A 48 -19.81 -17.54 34.31
N LYS A 49 -20.90 -18.28 34.08
CA LYS A 49 -21.21 -18.88 32.77
C LYS A 49 -21.59 -17.83 31.73
N LEU A 50 -22.36 -16.82 32.13
CA LEU A 50 -22.73 -15.70 31.25
C LEU A 50 -21.52 -14.82 30.94
N MET A 51 -20.67 -14.58 31.94
CA MET A 51 -19.42 -13.85 31.77
C MET A 51 -18.48 -14.55 30.78
N ALA A 52 -18.29 -15.87 30.94
CA ALA A 52 -17.46 -16.66 30.05
C ALA A 52 -17.98 -16.65 28.60
N GLY A 53 -19.30 -16.69 28.40
CA GLY A 53 -19.92 -16.59 27.09
C GLY A 53 -19.63 -15.26 26.40
N GLY A 54 -19.78 -14.15 27.11
CA GLY A 54 -19.52 -12.81 26.58
C GLY A 54 -18.06 -12.55 26.23
N ILE A 55 -17.13 -13.03 27.07
CA ILE A 55 -15.69 -12.98 26.79
C ILE A 55 -15.34 -13.85 25.56
N SER A 56 -15.90 -15.06 25.49
CA SER A 56 -15.68 -15.95 24.34
C SER A 56 -16.15 -15.31 23.03
N GLN A 57 -17.33 -14.68 23.04
CA GLN A 57 -17.85 -13.97 21.88
C GLN A 57 -16.94 -12.80 21.48
N ALA A 58 -16.44 -12.02 22.44
CA ALA A 58 -15.50 -10.92 22.19
C ALA A 58 -14.18 -11.43 21.57
N LEU A 59 -13.65 -12.57 22.03
CA LEU A 59 -12.46 -13.15 21.42
C LEU A 59 -12.72 -13.62 19.98
N MET A 60 -13.90 -14.21 19.72
CA MET A 60 -14.26 -14.67 18.38
C MET A 60 -14.30 -13.53 17.36
N THR A 61 -14.78 -12.34 17.73
CA THR A 61 -14.80 -11.18 16.81
C THR A 61 -13.39 -10.69 16.46
N THR A 62 -12.41 -10.81 17.38
CA THR A 62 -10.99 -10.52 17.08
C THR A 62 -10.44 -11.51 16.07
N VAL A 63 -10.70 -12.81 16.27
CA VAL A 63 -10.24 -13.86 15.36
C VAL A 63 -10.78 -13.63 13.96
N LEU A 64 -12.07 -13.30 13.83
CA LEU A 64 -12.69 -12.99 12.54
C LEU A 64 -12.07 -11.74 11.88
N GLY A 65 -11.83 -10.68 12.64
CA GLY A 65 -11.18 -9.46 12.13
C GLY A 65 -9.77 -9.72 11.60
N LEU A 66 -8.99 -10.54 12.31
CA LEU A 66 -7.65 -10.95 11.87
C LEU A 66 -7.70 -11.90 10.66
N LEU A 67 -8.65 -12.83 10.64
CA LEU A 67 -8.84 -13.79 9.55
C LEU A 67 -9.18 -13.10 8.23
N VAL A 68 -9.86 -11.95 8.27
CA VAL A 68 -10.10 -11.10 7.09
C VAL A 68 -8.88 -10.22 6.77
N ALA A 69 -8.21 -9.65 7.78
CA ALA A 69 -7.10 -8.73 7.56
C ALA A 69 -5.87 -9.37 6.89
N VAL A 70 -5.46 -10.56 7.35
CA VAL A 70 -4.28 -11.27 6.84
C VAL A 70 -4.33 -11.51 5.32
N PRO A 71 -5.39 -12.12 4.75
CA PRO A 71 -5.47 -12.32 3.31
C PRO A 71 -5.55 -11.00 2.54
N LEU A 72 -6.23 -9.98 3.06
CA LEU A 72 -6.27 -8.66 2.42
C LEU A 72 -4.87 -8.01 2.33
N LEU A 73 -4.08 -8.05 3.41
CA LEU A 73 -2.70 -7.55 3.40
C LEU A 73 -1.83 -8.33 2.41
N PHE A 74 -1.98 -9.66 2.36
CA PHE A 74 -1.25 -10.51 1.44
C PHE A 74 -1.58 -10.19 -0.02
N SER A 75 -2.86 -10.09 -0.36
CA SER A 75 -3.32 -9.70 -1.70
C SER A 75 -2.82 -8.31 -2.09
N HIS A 76 -2.91 -7.32 -1.20
CA HIS A 76 -2.39 -5.97 -1.46
C HIS A 76 -0.88 -6.00 -1.78
N ASN A 77 -0.08 -6.74 -1.01
CA ASN A 77 1.36 -6.85 -1.25
C ASN A 77 1.70 -7.44 -2.62
N LEU A 78 0.98 -8.47 -3.07
CA LEU A 78 1.21 -9.07 -4.39
C LEU A 78 0.84 -8.12 -5.54
N LEU A 79 -0.29 -7.41 -5.44
CA LEU A 79 -0.74 -6.49 -6.47
C LEU A 79 0.13 -5.21 -6.51
N ALA A 80 0.59 -4.73 -5.37
CA ALA A 80 1.53 -3.61 -5.27
C ALA A 80 2.90 -3.95 -5.87
N ALA A 81 3.42 -5.17 -5.60
CA ALA A 81 4.66 -5.65 -6.20
C ALA A 81 4.57 -5.75 -7.73
N LYS A 82 3.44 -6.24 -8.27
CA LYS A 82 3.20 -6.28 -9.73
C LYS A 82 3.15 -4.87 -10.34
N SER A 83 2.46 -3.93 -9.71
CA SER A 83 2.36 -2.54 -10.20
C SER A 83 3.73 -1.86 -10.24
N LYS A 84 4.54 -2.04 -9.19
CA LYS A 84 5.91 -1.51 -9.14
C LYS A 84 6.80 -2.11 -10.23
N LYS A 85 6.65 -3.41 -10.54
CA LYS A 85 7.41 -4.07 -11.61
C LYS A 85 7.10 -3.47 -12.99
N VAL A 86 5.83 -3.18 -13.27
CA VAL A 86 5.41 -2.53 -14.53
C VAL A 86 5.97 -1.11 -14.62
N LEU A 87 5.89 -0.33 -13.53
CA LEU A 87 6.46 1.02 -13.50
C LEU A 87 7.98 1.02 -13.69
N MET A 88 8.67 0.05 -13.08
CA MET A 88 10.13 -0.08 -13.18
C MET A 88 10.57 -0.43 -14.61
N PHE A 89 9.81 -1.29 -15.30
CA PHE A 89 10.03 -1.60 -16.72
C PHE A 89 9.83 -0.37 -17.61
N LEU A 90 8.77 0.41 -17.37
CA LEU A 90 8.50 1.66 -18.08
C LEU A 90 9.58 2.71 -17.83
N SER A 91 10.03 2.83 -16.58
CA SER A 91 11.10 3.75 -16.17
C SER A 91 12.42 3.39 -16.87
N GLN A 92 12.80 2.11 -16.88
CA GLN A 92 13.98 1.61 -17.59
C GLN A 92 13.94 1.94 -19.09
N GLN A 93 12.80 1.76 -19.74
CA GLN A 93 12.66 2.12 -21.16
C GLN A 93 12.76 3.64 -21.38
N SER A 94 12.12 4.45 -20.52
CA SER A 94 12.18 5.91 -20.65
C SER A 94 13.60 6.44 -20.41
N LEU A 95 14.33 5.86 -19.46
CA LEU A 95 15.72 6.21 -19.17
C LEU A 95 16.64 5.84 -20.34
N GLY A 96 16.41 4.70 -20.99
CA GLY A 96 17.13 4.33 -22.21
C GLY A 96 16.87 5.30 -23.37
N PHE A 97 15.62 5.74 -23.54
CA PHE A 97 15.28 6.77 -24.52
C PHE A 97 15.91 8.13 -24.16
N ILE A 98 15.78 8.60 -22.92
CA ILE A 98 16.36 9.85 -22.45
C ILE A 98 17.89 9.84 -22.59
N ALA A 99 18.56 8.74 -22.24
CA ALA A 99 20.00 8.60 -22.41
C ALA A 99 20.41 8.66 -23.88
N LYS A 100 19.62 8.06 -24.79
CA LYS A 100 19.84 8.17 -26.23
C LYS A 100 19.69 9.62 -26.70
N TYR A 101 18.64 10.33 -26.27
CA TYR A 101 18.47 11.75 -26.59
C TYR A 101 19.56 12.64 -26.00
N MET A 102 20.05 12.36 -24.79
CA MET A 102 21.19 13.08 -24.19
C MET A 102 22.49 12.78 -24.93
N SER A 103 22.70 11.56 -25.43
CA SER A 103 23.88 11.25 -26.28
C SER A 103 23.80 11.93 -27.66
N GLU A 104 22.60 12.11 -28.20
CA GLU A 104 22.39 12.80 -29.48
C GLU A 104 22.59 14.33 -29.33
N GLN A 105 22.21 14.93 -28.20
CA GLN A 105 22.56 16.32 -27.88
C GLN A 105 24.03 16.51 -27.48
N GLY A 106 24.62 15.56 -26.72
CA GLY A 106 26.05 15.58 -26.38
C GLY A 106 26.96 15.43 -27.59
N SER A 107 26.49 14.79 -28.67
CA SER A 107 27.19 14.75 -29.96
C SER A 107 27.15 16.10 -30.69
N ILE A 108 26.11 16.92 -30.47
CA ILE A 108 26.02 18.28 -31.03
C ILE A 108 26.88 19.26 -30.24
N GLU A 109 26.95 19.17 -28.90
CA GLU A 109 27.88 19.97 -28.09
C GLU A 109 29.36 19.57 -28.27
N ALA A 110 29.67 18.26 -28.40
CA ALA A 110 31.03 17.80 -28.68
C ALA A 110 31.50 18.18 -30.09
N ASN A 111 30.60 18.23 -31.08
CA ASN A 111 30.92 18.70 -32.43
C ASN A 111 31.03 20.24 -32.49
N ALA A 112 30.25 20.98 -31.69
CA ALA A 112 30.38 22.44 -31.56
C ALA A 112 31.70 22.89 -30.87
N ALA A 113 32.24 22.09 -29.95
CA ALA A 113 33.57 22.34 -29.36
C ALA A 113 34.73 22.00 -30.32
N GLN A 114 34.49 21.21 -31.37
CA GLN A 114 35.49 20.87 -32.38
C GLN A 114 35.62 21.95 -33.48
N ASP A 115 34.57 22.75 -33.70
CA ASP A 115 34.45 23.80 -34.74
C ASP A 115 35.12 25.14 -34.36
N THR A 116 35.59 25.30 -33.12
CA THR A 116 36.31 26.53 -32.69
C THR A 116 37.82 26.39 -32.61
N ARG A 117 38.41 25.26 -33.07
CA ARG A 117 39.86 25.24 -33.32
C ARG A 117 40.15 26.00 -34.61
N PRO A 118 40.80 27.17 -34.57
CA PRO A 118 41.14 27.87 -35.79
C PRO A 118 42.17 27.00 -36.53
N SER A 119 41.74 26.42 -37.64
CA SER A 119 42.62 25.98 -38.71
C SER A 119 42.56 27.04 -39.78
N LYS A 120 43.53 27.97 -39.78
CA LYS A 120 44.34 28.32 -40.96
C LYS A 120 45.27 29.50 -40.71
N ALA A 121 46.27 29.53 -41.58
CA ALA A 121 47.37 30.48 -41.78
C ALA A 121 48.60 30.12 -40.93
N ASP A 122 49.65 29.48 -41.45
CA ASP A 122 50.19 29.55 -42.83
C ASP A 122 50.19 30.99 -43.36
N CYS A 123 51.02 31.82 -42.73
CA CYS A 123 51.96 32.71 -43.41
C CYS A 123 53.12 33.06 -42.45
#